data_AF-A0A660UX60-F1
#
_entry.id   AF-A0A660UX60-F1
#
_cell.length_a   1.000
_cell.length_b   1.000
_cell.length_c   1.000
_cell.angle_alpha   90.00
_cell.angle_beta   90.00
_cell.angle_gamma   90.00
#
_symmetry.space_group_name_H-M   'P 1'
#
loop_
_entity.id
_entity.type
_entity.pdbx_description
1 polymer ?
#
loop_
_entity_poly.entity_id
_entity_poly.type
_entity_poly.pdbx_seq_one_letter_code
_entity_poly.pdbx_strand_id
1 'polypeptide(L)'
;DNEFVIRDVKIIEGTGGLFVAMPSRKMSDHCGKCGGKNHLRAKFCTNCGGKLQENRVKPDAHGHLKLHADIAHPINASCRKRIQETILAAFNEELDRSQHPDYKPVELDDDGASHGDH
;
A
#
# COMPACT_ATOMS: atom_id res chain seq x y z
N ASP A 1 8.80 -22.12 3.32
CA ASP A 1 7.42 -22.58 3.08
C ASP A 1 6.89 -21.84 1.85
N ASN A 2 7.24 -22.28 0.63
CA ASN A 2 6.91 -21.59 -0.64
C ASN A 2 5.40 -21.60 -0.93
N GLU A 3 4.61 -20.99 -0.04
CA GLU A 3 3.17 -21.24 0.13
C GLU A 3 2.35 -19.94 0.08
N PHE A 4 3.01 -18.77 0.19
CA PHE A 4 2.35 -17.48 0.21
C PHE A 4 3.22 -16.37 -0.39
N VAL A 5 2.60 -15.49 -1.19
CA VAL A 5 3.27 -14.36 -1.84
C VAL A 5 2.55 -13.07 -1.49
N ILE A 6 3.32 -12.07 -1.03
CA ILE A 6 2.84 -10.69 -0.85
C ILE A 6 3.44 -9.85 -1.97
N ARG A 7 2.57 -9.20 -2.75
CA ARG A 7 2.95 -8.25 -3.81
C ARG A 7 2.79 -6.81 -3.33
N ASP A 8 3.27 -5.86 -4.14
CA ASP A 8 3.17 -4.40 -3.90
C ASP A 8 3.85 -3.90 -2.61
N VAL A 9 4.89 -4.61 -2.16
CA VAL A 9 5.80 -4.11 -1.13
C VAL A 9 6.72 -3.05 -1.74
N LYS A 10 6.96 -1.96 -1.02
CA LYS A 10 7.74 -0.81 -1.50
C LYS A 10 8.94 -0.55 -0.61
N ILE A 11 10.04 -0.11 -1.19
CA ILE A 11 11.18 0.46 -0.47
C ILE A 11 11.09 1.98 -0.59
N ILE A 12 11.15 2.67 0.54
CA ILE A 12 10.98 4.13 0.61
C ILE A 12 12.18 4.73 1.35
N GLU A 13 12.71 5.81 0.83
CA GLU A 13 13.71 6.63 1.50
C GLU A 13 13.03 7.63 2.44
N GLY A 14 13.22 7.44 3.75
CA GLY A 14 12.76 8.36 4.78
C GLY A 14 13.92 9.16 5.39
N THR A 15 13.62 10.02 6.36
CA THR A 15 14.63 10.81 7.08
C THR A 15 15.64 9.97 7.87
N GLY A 16 15.26 8.74 8.24
CA GLY A 16 16.12 7.77 8.93
C GLY A 16 16.75 6.71 8.01
N GLY A 17 16.70 6.90 6.69
CA GLY A 17 17.17 5.95 5.69
C GLY A 17 16.05 5.10 5.06
N LEU A 18 16.45 4.04 4.36
CA LEU A 18 15.54 3.16 3.63
C LEU A 18 14.69 2.30 4.59
N PHE A 19 13.41 2.18 4.30
CA PHE A 19 12.50 1.28 5.01
C PHE A 19 11.51 0.60 4.07
N VAL A 20 10.94 -0.51 4.54
CA VAL A 20 9.96 -1.30 3.79
C VAL A 20 8.55 -0.88 4.17
N ALA A 21 7.78 -0.42 3.18
CA ALA A 21 6.36 -0.14 3.29
C ALA A 21 5.53 -1.30 2.74
N MET A 22 4.58 -1.76 3.54
CA MET A 22 3.69 -2.86 3.17
C MET A 22 2.65 -2.42 2.12
N PRO A 23 2.09 -3.37 1.35
CA PRO A 23 1.00 -3.07 0.41
C PRO A 23 -0.18 -2.46 1.16
N SER A 24 -0.70 -1.34 0.65
CA SER A 24 -1.79 -0.61 1.28
C SER A 24 -2.90 -0.28 0.29
N ARG A 25 -4.13 -0.19 0.79
CA ARG A 25 -5.31 0.21 0.01
C ARG A 25 -5.93 1.49 0.58
N LYS A 26 -6.55 2.27 -0.30
CA LYS A 26 -7.44 3.37 0.10
C LYS A 26 -8.68 2.79 0.80
N MET A 27 -9.06 3.38 1.92
CA MET A 27 -10.27 3.00 2.63
C MET A 27 -11.51 3.62 1.98
N SER A 28 -12.63 2.92 2.15
CA SER A 28 -13.92 3.28 1.56
C SER A 28 -15.06 3.01 2.52
N ASP A 29 -16.16 3.73 2.35
CA ASP A 29 -17.41 3.55 3.06
C ASP A 29 -18.58 3.39 2.09
N HIS A 30 -19.78 3.22 2.63
CA HIS A 30 -20.99 3.03 1.82
C HIS A 30 -21.90 4.25 1.96
N CYS A 31 -22.49 4.65 0.85
CA CYS A 31 -23.47 5.73 0.82
C CYS A 31 -24.72 5.32 1.61
N GLY A 32 -25.14 6.15 2.59
CA GLY A 32 -26.35 5.90 3.37
C GLY A 32 -27.66 5.95 2.56
N LYS A 33 -27.63 6.46 1.32
CA LYS A 33 -28.82 6.54 0.44
C LYS A 33 -28.96 5.33 -0.49
N CYS A 34 -27.88 4.93 -1.18
CA CYS A 34 -27.93 3.89 -2.21
C CYS A 34 -27.02 2.68 -1.93
N GLY A 35 -26.25 2.68 -0.84
CA GLY A 35 -25.28 1.62 -0.54
C GLY A 35 -24.02 1.63 -1.42
N GLY A 36 -23.87 2.56 -2.38
CA GLY A 36 -22.69 2.61 -3.25
C GLY A 36 -21.39 2.82 -2.48
N LYS A 37 -20.31 2.16 -2.90
CA LYS A 37 -18.99 2.24 -2.28
C LYS A 37 -18.28 3.53 -2.69
N ASN A 38 -17.75 4.27 -1.71
CA ASN A 38 -17.16 5.59 -1.91
C ASN A 38 -15.84 5.70 -1.18
N HIS A 39 -14.88 6.43 -1.76
CA HIS A 39 -13.68 6.77 -1.01
C HIS A 39 -14.02 7.71 0.15
N LEU A 40 -13.30 7.57 1.26
CA LEU A 40 -13.64 8.26 2.51
C LEU A 40 -13.66 9.80 2.42
N ARG A 41 -12.93 10.39 1.46
CA ARG A 41 -12.91 11.85 1.20
C ARG A 41 -13.95 12.32 0.19
N ALA A 42 -14.79 11.43 -0.35
CA ALA A 42 -15.75 11.79 -1.39
C ALA A 42 -16.79 12.76 -0.83
N LYS A 43 -17.07 13.85 -1.54
CA LYS A 43 -18.15 14.78 -1.17
C LYS A 43 -19.51 14.32 -1.69
N PHE A 44 -19.51 13.54 -2.77
CA PHE A 44 -20.70 13.02 -3.45
C PHE A 44 -20.54 11.53 -3.73
N CYS A 45 -21.67 10.82 -3.75
CA CYS A 45 -21.69 9.40 -4.06
C CYS A 45 -21.33 9.17 -5.53
N THR A 46 -20.34 8.30 -5.79
CA THR A 46 -19.94 7.90 -7.15
C THR A 46 -21.03 7.15 -7.91
N ASN A 47 -21.98 6.51 -7.19
CA ASN A 47 -23.07 5.75 -7.80
C ASN A 47 -24.36 6.59 -8.00
N CYS A 48 -24.81 7.34 -6.98
CA CYS A 48 -26.11 8.04 -7.05
C CYS A 48 -26.01 9.57 -7.06
N GLY A 49 -24.80 10.15 -7.02
CA GLY A 49 -24.57 11.59 -6.98
C GLY A 49 -24.98 12.29 -5.67
N GLY A 50 -25.56 11.57 -4.70
CA GLY A 50 -26.03 12.15 -3.44
C GLY A 50 -24.88 12.73 -2.60
N LYS A 51 -25.10 13.89 -1.96
CA LYS A 51 -24.13 14.50 -1.05
C LYS A 51 -23.86 13.55 0.13
N LEU A 52 -22.59 13.28 0.38
CA LEU A 52 -22.14 12.44 1.48
C LEU A 52 -21.78 13.30 2.71
N GLN A 53 -21.88 12.73 3.91
CA GLN A 53 -21.57 13.45 5.15
C GLN A 53 -20.08 13.82 5.23
N GLU A 54 -19.72 14.98 5.78
CA GLU A 54 -18.32 15.43 5.82
C GLU A 54 -17.47 14.71 6.88
N ASN A 55 -18.07 14.30 8.00
CA ASN A 55 -17.39 13.66 9.13
C ASN A 55 -17.41 12.12 9.08
N ARG A 56 -17.26 11.55 7.88
CA ARG A 56 -17.27 10.07 7.69
C ARG A 56 -15.99 9.41 8.17
N VAL A 57 -14.91 10.17 8.33
CA VAL A 57 -13.64 9.71 8.88
C VAL A 57 -13.48 10.27 10.27
N LYS A 58 -13.37 9.38 11.26
CA LYS A 58 -12.99 9.78 12.62
C LYS A 58 -11.46 9.87 12.69
N PRO A 59 -10.91 11.00 13.14
CA PRO A 59 -9.48 11.08 13.45
C PRO A 59 -9.13 10.08 14.54
N ASP A 60 -7.89 9.58 14.53
CA ASP A 60 -7.35 8.80 15.64
C ASP A 60 -7.04 9.68 16.86
N ALA A 61 -6.49 9.07 17.92
CA ALA A 61 -6.12 9.78 19.15
C ALA A 61 -5.12 10.92 18.94
N HIS A 62 -4.40 10.93 17.81
CA HIS A 62 -3.43 11.95 17.44
C HIS A 62 -4.00 12.96 16.43
N GLY A 63 -5.29 12.86 16.08
CA GLY A 63 -5.94 13.73 15.12
C GLY A 63 -5.68 13.35 13.65
N HIS A 64 -5.04 12.21 13.39
CA HIS A 64 -4.72 11.80 12.03
C HIS A 64 -5.91 11.08 11.39
N LEU A 65 -6.23 11.45 10.15
CA LEU A 65 -7.24 10.76 9.36
C LEU A 65 -6.66 9.45 8.82
N LYS A 66 -7.14 8.32 9.33
CA LYS A 66 -6.82 7.02 8.72
C LYS A 66 -7.58 6.94 7.40
N LEU A 67 -6.84 7.08 6.29
CA LEU A 67 -7.38 7.01 4.92
C LEU A 67 -6.89 5.78 4.16
N HIS A 68 -5.78 5.22 4.61
CA HIS A 68 -5.14 4.04 4.05
C HIS A 68 -5.01 2.98 5.15
N ALA A 69 -5.03 1.73 4.72
CA ALA A 69 -4.74 0.61 5.59
C ALA A 69 -3.86 -0.39 4.84
N ASP A 70 -2.87 -0.93 5.53
CA ASP A 70 -2.08 -2.04 5.02
C ASP A 70 -2.98 -3.26 4.79
N ILE A 71 -2.80 -3.90 3.64
CA ILE A 71 -3.47 -5.16 3.27
C ILE A 71 -2.78 -6.31 3.99
N ALA A 72 -1.45 -6.27 4.07
CA ALA A 72 -0.63 -7.21 4.80
C ALA A 72 0.25 -6.44 5.79
N HIS A 73 0.37 -6.94 7.02
CA HIS A 73 1.20 -6.28 8.02
C HIS A 73 1.77 -7.31 9.02
N PRO A 74 3.07 -7.23 9.38
CA PRO A 74 3.65 -8.13 10.37
C PRO A 74 3.04 -7.89 11.75
N ILE A 75 2.58 -8.96 12.39
CA ILE A 75 1.91 -8.89 13.71
C ILE A 75 2.86 -8.40 14.80
N ASN A 76 4.13 -8.81 14.74
CA ASN A 76 5.12 -8.51 15.78
C ASN A 76 6.38 -7.85 15.21
N ALA A 77 7.12 -7.18 16.10
CA ALA A 77 8.33 -6.44 15.76
C ALA A 77 9.45 -7.32 15.20
N SER A 78 9.58 -8.56 15.69
CA SER A 78 10.59 -9.50 15.17
C SER A 78 10.33 -9.85 13.70
N CYS A 79 9.07 -10.14 13.35
CA CYS A 79 8.67 -10.39 11.97
C CYS A 79 8.89 -9.16 11.08
N ARG A 80 8.52 -7.97 11.56
CA ARG A 80 8.81 -6.71 10.84
C ARG A 80 10.30 -6.56 10.53
N LYS A 81 11.15 -6.75 11.54
CA LYS A 81 12.61 -6.64 11.40
C LYS A 81 13.14 -7.63 10.36
N ARG A 82 12.73 -8.90 10.45
CA ARG A 82 13.12 -9.95 9.49
C ARG A 82 12.73 -9.59 8.05
N ILE A 83 11.50 -9.15 7.83
CA ILE A 83 11.02 -8.74 6.49
C ILE A 83 11.85 -7.57 5.97
N GLN A 84 12.07 -6.55 6.80
CA GLN A 84 12.83 -5.37 6.41
C GLN A 84 14.27 -5.71 6.05
N GLU A 85 14.97 -6.47 6.89
CA GLU A 85 16.36 -6.86 6.65
C GLU A 85 16.51 -7.70 5.38
N THR A 86 15.61 -8.67 5.17
CA THR A 86 15.65 -9.55 3.99
C THR A 86 15.45 -8.76 2.70
N ILE A 87 14.47 -7.87 2.67
CA ILE A 87 14.14 -7.08 1.47
C ILE A 87 15.22 -6.04 1.17
N LEU A 88 15.72 -5.34 2.19
CA LEU A 88 16.79 -4.36 1.99
C LEU A 88 18.11 -5.00 1.56
N ALA A 89 18.43 -6.19 2.07
CA ALA A 89 19.60 -6.95 1.60
C ALA A 89 19.48 -7.28 0.12
N ALA A 90 18.35 -7.87 -0.31
CA ALA A 90 18.10 -8.21 -1.70
C ALA A 90 18.11 -6.97 -2.62
N PHE A 91 17.57 -5.84 -2.16
CA PHE A 91 17.60 -4.59 -2.89
C PHE A 91 19.02 -4.04 -3.08
N ASN A 92 19.84 -4.04 -2.03
CA ASN A 92 21.22 -3.58 -2.12
C ASN A 92 22.05 -4.47 -3.07
N GLU A 93 21.87 -5.79 -3.01
CA GLU A 93 22.51 -6.71 -3.94
C GLU A 93 22.09 -6.43 -5.40
N GLU A 94 20.81 -6.10 -5.64
CA GLU A 94 20.34 -5.71 -6.97
C GLU A 94 20.88 -4.36 -7.41
N LEU A 95 20.98 -3.38 -6.50
CA LEU A 95 21.61 -2.09 -6.79
C LEU A 95 23.06 -2.27 -7.21
N ASP A 96 23.82 -3.13 -6.54
CA ASP A 96 25.21 -3.42 -6.90
C ASP A 96 25.29 -4.11 -8.27
N ARG A 97 24.41 -5.08 -8.54
CA ARG A 97 24.32 -5.72 -9.87
C ARG A 97 23.99 -4.72 -10.97
N SER A 98 23.09 -3.77 -10.70
CA SER A 98 22.64 -2.77 -11.68
C SER A 98 23.74 -1.81 -12.15
N GLN A 99 24.85 -1.73 -11.41
CA GLN A 99 26.01 -0.91 -11.77
C GLN A 99 26.91 -1.59 -12.82
N HIS A 100 26.76 -2.89 -13.07
CA HIS A 100 27.59 -3.61 -14.03
C HIS A 100 27.17 -3.30 -15.49
N PRO A 101 28.12 -3.07 -16.42
CA PRO A 101 27.79 -2.70 -17.81
C PRO A 101 26.95 -3.75 -18.56
N ASP A 102 27.09 -5.03 -18.22
CA ASP A 102 26.29 -6.12 -18.81
C ASP A 102 24.98 -6.43 -18.07
N TYR A 103 24.57 -5.56 -17.14
CA TYR A 103 23.37 -5.79 -16.35
C TYR A 103 22.12 -5.90 -17.24
N LYS A 104 21.32 -6.95 -17.00
CA LYS A 104 20.00 -7.13 -17.58
C LYS A 104 18.99 -7.31 -16.45
N PRO A 105 17.99 -6.43 -16.32
CA PRO A 105 16.92 -6.59 -15.34
C PRO A 105 16.21 -7.94 -15.53
N VAL A 106 15.79 -8.53 -14.42
CA VAL A 106 14.92 -9.71 -14.45
C VAL A 106 13.55 -9.29 -14.96
N GLU A 107 13.01 -10.01 -15.94
CA GLU A 107 11.62 -9.89 -16.36
C GLU A 107 10.74 -10.36 -15.20
N LEU A 108 10.03 -9.42 -14.55
CA LEU A 108 9.04 -9.74 -13.53
C LEU A 108 7.68 -9.80 -14.20
N ASP A 109 6.90 -10.83 -13.90
CA ASP A 109 5.50 -10.93 -14.33
C ASP A 109 4.70 -9.76 -13.72
N ASP A 110 4.62 -8.65 -14.45
CA ASP A 110 3.69 -7.57 -14.18
C ASP A 110 2.30 -8.08 -14.58
N ASP A 111 1.64 -8.79 -13.67
CA ASP A 111 0.20 -9.00 -13.74
C ASP A 111 -0.46 -7.64 -13.56
N GLY A 112 -0.45 -6.84 -14.63
CA GLY A 112 -0.92 -5.47 -14.69
C GLY A 112 -2.30 -5.35 -14.06
N ALA A 113 -2.32 -4.99 -12.78
CA ALA A 113 -3.49 -4.51 -12.10
C ALA A 113 -3.74 -3.10 -12.65
N SER A 114 -4.32 -3.07 -13.84
CA SER A 114 -5.13 -1.94 -14.28
C SER A 114 -5.93 -1.46 -13.08
N HIS A 115 -5.55 -0.29 -12.56
CA HIS A 115 -6.42 0.52 -11.73
C HIS A 115 -7.57 0.99 -12.64
N GLY A 116 -8.49 0.06 -12.92
CA GLY A 116 -9.83 0.38 -13.37
C GLY A 116 -10.57 1.00 -12.20
N ASP A 117 -10.35 2.29 -11.98
CA ASP A 117 -11.40 3.14 -11.45
C ASP A 117 -12.50 3.19 -12.54
N HIS A 118 -13.56 2.42 -12.32
CA HIS A 118 -14.87 2.61 -12.95
C HIS A 118 -15.91 2.78 -11.84
#